data_AF-A0A4Q3Y6I8-F1
#
_entry.id   AF-A0A4Q3Y6I8-F1
#
_cell.length_a   1.000
_cell.length_b   1.000
_cell.length_c   1.000
_cell.angle_alpha   90.00
_cell.angle_beta   90.00
_cell.angle_gamma   90.00
#
_symmetry.space_group_name_H-M   'P 1'
#
loop_
_entity.id
_entity.type
_entity.pdbx_description
1 polymer ?
#
loop_
_entity_poly.entity_id
_entity_poly.type
_entity_poly.pdbx_seq_one_letter_code
_entity_poly.pdbx_strand_id
1 'polypeptide(L)'
;MTEDDKFEGRMNGPQFEPGEKDGLLMRLVYMILIAIMISLAQTILGVVTLIQFVLMVINNGKPNDQLAEFGTSLGIWIAKSARYQTAASEVKPWPWTELD
;
A
#
# COMPACT_ATOMS: atom_id res chain seq x y z
N MET A 1 0.66 -21.25 7.40
CA MET A 1 0.17 -19.88 7.25
C MET A 1 -0.15 -19.70 5.79
N THR A 2 -1.44 -19.56 5.47
CA THR A 2 -1.93 -19.36 4.10
C THR A 2 -1.58 -17.93 3.64
N GLU A 3 -1.67 -17.65 2.33
CA GLU A 3 -1.50 -16.27 1.83
C GLU A 3 -2.52 -15.31 2.45
N ASP A 4 -3.73 -15.80 2.71
CA ASP A 4 -4.79 -15.07 3.40
C ASP A 4 -4.37 -14.71 4.84
N ASP A 5 -3.80 -15.66 5.60
CA ASP A 5 -3.30 -15.40 6.95
C ASP A 5 -2.20 -14.31 6.96
N LYS A 6 -1.32 -14.31 5.95
CA LYS A 6 -0.25 -13.31 5.79
C LYS A 6 -0.82 -11.94 5.44
N PHE A 7 -1.82 -11.89 4.57
CA PHE A 7 -2.51 -10.65 4.20
C PHE A 7 -3.28 -10.06 5.38
N GLU A 8 -4.07 -10.88 6.09
CA GLU A 8 -4.81 -10.45 7.28
C GLU A 8 -3.87 -9.95 8.38
N GLY A 9 -2.74 -10.62 8.60
CA GLY A 9 -1.72 -10.19 9.55
C GLY A 9 -1.13 -8.81 9.22
N ARG A 10 -0.89 -8.51 7.94
CA ARG A 10 -0.36 -7.22 7.48
C ARG A 10 -1.41 -6.10 7.56
N MET A 11 -2.66 -6.42 7.21
CA MET A 11 -3.76 -5.46 7.21
C MET A 11 -4.29 -5.11 8.60
N ASN A 12 -4.41 -6.10 9.48
CA ASN A 12 -5.06 -5.97 10.80
C ASN A 12 -4.11 -6.22 11.98
N GLY A 13 -2.81 -6.40 11.74
CA GLY A 13 -1.82 -6.56 12.79
C GLY A 13 -1.81 -5.37 13.75
N PRO A 14 -1.33 -5.55 14.99
CA PRO A 14 -1.33 -4.50 16.01
C PRO A 14 -0.58 -3.26 15.50
N GLN A 15 -1.32 -2.19 15.19
CA GLN A 15 -0.75 -0.92 14.77
C GLN A 15 -0.49 -0.08 16.03
N PHE A 16 0.78 0.17 16.35
CA PHE A 16 1.13 1.03 17.47
C PHE A 16 0.80 2.48 17.09
N GLU A 17 -0.25 3.03 17.71
CA GLU A 17 -0.62 4.42 17.48
C GLU A 17 0.47 5.34 18.05
N PRO A 18 0.92 6.38 17.32
CA PRO A 18 1.89 7.33 17.86
C PRO A 18 1.32 7.98 19.12
N GLY A 19 2.09 8.00 20.20
CA GLY A 19 1.66 8.59 21.47
C GLY A 19 1.43 10.11 21.41
N GLU A 20 1.92 10.77 20.34
CA GLU A 20 1.76 12.20 20.10
C GLU A 20 1.03 12.43 18.76
N LYS A 21 -0.10 13.15 18.82
CA LYS A 21 -0.89 13.52 17.64
C LYS A 21 -0.21 14.70 16.96
N ASP A 22 0.08 14.56 15.66
CA ASP A 22 0.56 15.67 14.85
C ASP A 22 -0.46 16.81 14.88
N GLY A 23 0.02 18.07 14.92
CA GLY A 23 -0.85 19.23 14.75
C GLY A 23 -1.56 19.19 13.38
N LEU A 24 -2.78 19.75 13.29
CA LEU A 24 -3.61 19.69 12.07
C LEU A 24 -2.90 20.19 10.80
N LEU A 25 -2.06 21.23 10.92
CA LEU A 25 -1.26 21.73 9.80
C LEU A 25 -0.22 20.71 9.33
N MET A 26 0.45 20.04 10.28
CA MET A 26 1.45 19.02 9.95
C MET A 26 0.78 17.79 9.32
N ARG A 27 -0.39 17.40 9.83
CA ARG A 27 -1.22 16.36 9.21
C ARG A 27 -1.57 16.70 7.76
N LEU A 28 -1.96 17.95 7.48
CA LEU A 28 -2.27 18.39 6.12
C LEU A 28 -1.05 18.29 5.19
N VAL A 29 0.15 18.63 5.67
CA VAL A 29 1.39 18.46 4.89
C VAL A 29 1.60 16.99 4.54
N TYR A 30 1.46 16.08 5.50
CA TYR A 30 1.57 14.65 5.24
C TYR A 30 0.49 14.14 4.29
N MET A 31 -0.75 14.60 4.44
CA MET A 31 -1.85 14.26 3.53
C MET A 31 -1.57 14.65 2.08
N ILE A 32 -0.91 15.78 1.85
CA ILE A 32 -0.50 16.21 0.50
C ILE A 32 0.62 15.30 -0.04
N LEU A 33 1.64 15.03 0.77
CA LEU A 33 2.75 14.14 0.38
C LEU A 33 2.26 12.72 0.07
N ILE A 34 1.39 12.17 0.93
CA ILE A 34 0.81 10.84 0.75
C ILE A 34 -0.09 10.81 -0.49
N ALA A 35 -0.87 11.87 -0.76
CA ALA A 35 -1.65 11.95 -1.99
C ALA A 35 -0.77 11.90 -3.26
N ILE A 36 0.37 12.58 -3.25
CA ILE A 36 1.36 12.51 -4.35
C ILE A 36 1.90 11.08 -4.48
N MET A 37 2.24 10.44 -3.36
CA MET A 37 2.72 9.05 -3.36
C MET A 37 1.64 8.06 -3.86
N ILE A 38 0.36 8.26 -3.50
CA ILE A 38 -0.75 7.45 -4.01
C ILE A 38 -0.87 7.61 -5.54
N SER A 39 -0.75 8.83 -6.06
CA SER A 39 -0.77 9.06 -7.51
C SER A 39 0.39 8.33 -8.22
N LEU A 40 1.58 8.33 -7.63
CA LEU A 40 2.70 7.54 -8.14
C LEU A 40 2.43 6.04 -8.06
N ALA A 41 1.90 5.55 -6.93
CA ALA A 41 1.55 4.15 -6.72
C ALA A 41 0.51 3.67 -7.74
N GLN A 42 -0.52 4.47 -8.04
CA GLN A 42 -1.51 4.17 -9.09
C GLN A 42 -0.86 4.07 -10.47
N THR A 43 0.07 4.97 -10.78
CA THR A 43 0.82 4.93 -12.05
C THR A 43 1.65 3.65 -12.15
N ILE A 44 2.38 3.31 -11.08
CA ILE A 44 3.18 2.08 -10.99
C ILE A 44 2.29 0.85 -11.13
N LEU A 45 1.16 0.81 -10.42
CA LEU A 45 0.19 -0.28 -10.52
C LEU A 45 -0.27 -0.45 -11.98
N GLY A 46 -0.62 0.64 -12.67
CA GLY A 46 -0.99 0.59 -14.08
C GLY A 46 0.10 -0.03 -14.96
N VAL A 47 1.36 0.38 -14.79
CA VAL A 47 2.49 -0.20 -15.52
C VAL A 47 2.66 -1.69 -15.19
N VAL A 48 2.62 -2.07 -13.91
CA VAL A 48 2.75 -3.48 -13.49
C VAL A 48 1.60 -4.32 -14.04
N THR A 49 0.37 -3.82 -14.03
CA THR A 49 -0.78 -4.52 -14.61
C THR A 49 -0.59 -4.76 -16.11
N LEU A 50 -0.10 -3.77 -16.85
CA LEU A 50 0.20 -3.95 -18.28
C LEU A 50 1.29 -5.01 -18.51
N ILE A 51 2.37 -4.96 -17.73
CA ILE A 51 3.45 -5.96 -17.81
C ILE A 51 2.92 -7.36 -17.45
N GLN A 52 2.15 -7.48 -16.35
CA GLN A 52 1.55 -8.74 -15.91
C GLN A 52 0.67 -9.34 -17.00
N PHE A 53 -0.16 -8.52 -17.64
CA PHE A 53 -1.01 -8.96 -18.72
C PHE A 53 -0.21 -9.47 -19.93
N VAL A 54 0.84 -8.77 -20.34
CA VAL A 54 1.74 -9.22 -21.42
C VAL A 54 2.40 -10.56 -21.06
N LEU A 55 2.89 -10.71 -19.84
CA LEU A 55 3.48 -11.97 -19.37
C LEU A 55 2.46 -13.11 -19.36
N MET A 56 1.23 -12.84 -18.94
CA MET A 56 0.15 -13.83 -19.00
C MET A 56 -0.15 -14.26 -20.45
N VAL A 57 -0.18 -13.33 -21.40
CA VAL A 57 -0.39 -13.66 -22.83
C VAL A 57 0.72 -14.61 -23.32
N ILE A 58 1.98 -14.33 -22.98
CA ILE A 58 3.13 -15.14 -23.41
C ILE A 58 3.15 -16.51 -22.68
N ASN A 59 2.72 -16.55 -21.43
CA ASN A 59 2.80 -17.74 -20.57
C ASN A 59 1.50 -18.56 -20.53
N ASN A 60 0.63 -18.46 -21.55
CA ASN A 60 -0.65 -19.18 -21.64
C ASN A 60 -1.56 -18.95 -20.41
N GLY A 61 -1.69 -17.70 -19.99
CA GLY A 61 -2.54 -17.26 -18.88
C GLY A 61 -1.91 -17.42 -17.49
N LYS A 62 -0.68 -17.95 -17.38
CA LYS A 62 0.00 -18.07 -16.09
C LYS A 62 0.53 -16.71 -15.62
N PRO A 63 0.15 -16.25 -14.41
CA PRO A 63 0.70 -15.02 -13.85
C PRO A 63 2.20 -15.16 -13.55
N ASN A 64 2.88 -14.02 -13.47
CA ASN A 64 4.17 -13.96 -12.81
C ASN A 64 3.95 -13.73 -11.31
N ASP A 65 4.43 -14.66 -10.48
CA ASP A 65 4.19 -14.65 -9.03
C ASP A 65 4.85 -13.45 -8.33
N GLN A 66 6.02 -13.01 -8.80
CA GLN A 66 6.73 -11.86 -8.22
C GLN A 66 5.97 -10.55 -8.46
N LEU A 67 5.41 -10.36 -9.66
CA LEU A 67 4.58 -9.19 -9.95
C LEU A 67 3.26 -9.22 -9.17
N ALA A 68 2.68 -10.42 -8.96
CA ALA A 68 1.50 -10.58 -8.13
C ALA A 68 1.79 -10.21 -6.66
N GLU A 69 2.88 -10.72 -6.08
CA GLU A 69 3.30 -10.39 -4.71
C GLU A 69 3.63 -8.89 -4.54
N PHE A 70 4.26 -8.28 -5.54
CA PHE A 70 4.48 -6.83 -5.58
C PHE A 70 3.15 -6.06 -5.58
N GLY A 71 2.19 -6.47 -6.41
CA GLY A 71 0.86 -5.87 -6.47
C GLY A 71 0.12 -5.95 -5.13
N THR A 72 0.21 -7.09 -4.43
CA THR A 72 -0.34 -7.27 -3.08
C THR A 72 0.30 -6.30 -2.08
N SER A 73 1.62 -6.18 -2.08
CA SER A 73 2.35 -5.26 -1.19
C SER A 73 1.98 -3.80 -1.46
N LEU A 74 1.87 -3.41 -2.73
CA LEU A 74 1.45 -2.07 -3.15
C LEU A 74 -0.01 -1.78 -2.73
N GLY A 75 -0.90 -2.76 -2.89
CA GLY A 75 -2.31 -2.65 -2.48
C GLY A 75 -2.47 -2.44 -0.97
N ILE A 76 -1.71 -3.18 -0.16
CA ILE A 76 -1.68 -3.00 1.30
C ILE A 76 -1.22 -1.58 1.65
N TRP A 77 -0.16 -1.09 1.00
CA TRP A 77 0.33 0.27 1.22
C TRP A 77 -0.71 1.34 0.84
N ILE A 78 -1.40 1.18 -0.30
CA ILE A 78 -2.49 2.09 -0.72
C ILE A 78 -3.62 2.09 0.32
N ALA A 79 -4.02 0.92 0.82
CA ALA A 79 -5.09 0.81 1.81
C ALA A 79 -4.72 1.50 3.14
N LYS A 80 -3.50 1.30 3.64
CA LYS A 80 -3.00 2.02 4.83
C LYS A 80 -2.94 3.53 4.61
N SER A 81 -2.45 3.95 3.45
CA SER A 81 -2.38 5.37 3.08
C SER A 81 -3.77 6.01 3.03
N ALA A 82 -4.75 5.32 2.45
CA ALA A 82 -6.14 5.79 2.42
C ALA A 82 -6.73 5.93 3.84
N ARG A 83 -6.43 5.01 4.76
CA ARG A 83 -6.87 5.11 6.17
C ARG A 83 -6.30 6.34 6.86
N TYR A 84 -5.02 6.68 6.64
CA TYR A 84 -4.44 7.91 7.16
C TYR A 84 -5.11 9.15 6.56
N GLN A 85 -5.30 9.14 5.23
CA GLN A 85 -5.89 10.24 4.47
C GLN A 85 -7.33 10.57 4.90
N THR A 86 -8.12 9.56 5.26
CA THR A 86 -9.52 9.72 5.69
C THR A 86 -9.67 9.82 7.21
N ALA A 87 -8.57 9.94 7.94
CA ALA A 87 -8.54 9.97 9.40
C ALA A 87 -9.15 8.74 10.09
N ALA A 88 -9.19 7.60 9.40
CA ALA A 88 -9.49 6.30 9.99
C ALA A 88 -8.28 5.69 10.73
N SER A 89 -7.11 6.31 10.63
CA SER A 89 -5.90 5.99 11.40
C SER A 89 -5.01 7.21 11.57
N GLU A 90 -4.33 7.31 12.72
CA GLU A 90 -3.28 8.30 12.98
C GLU A 90 -1.88 7.79 12.59
N VAL A 91 -1.77 6.52 12.21
CA VAL A 91 -0.51 5.89 11.80
C VAL A 91 -0.22 6.26 10.35
N LYS A 92 0.91 6.96 10.13
CA LYS A 92 1.40 7.30 8.79
C LYS A 92 1.82 6.02 8.05
N PRO A 93 1.64 5.90 6.73
CA PRO A 93 2.18 4.79 5.96
C PRO A 93 3.72 4.90 5.83
N TRP A 94 4.37 3.85 5.34
CA TRP A 94 5.78 3.93 4.89
C TRP A 94 5.95 5.11 3.91
N PRO A 95 7.04 5.90 3.96
CA PRO A 95 8.32 5.65 4.65
C PRO A 95 8.43 6.10 6.11
N TRP A 96 7.37 6.66 6.70
CA TRP A 96 7.43 7.16 8.08
C TRP A 96 7.23 6.07 9.15
N THR A 97 6.74 4.91 8.72
CA THR A 97 6.56 3.71 9.54
C THR A 97 7.18 2.52 8.81
N GLU A 98 7.24 1.38 9.50
CA GLU A 98 7.85 0.17 8.97
C GLU A 98 7.16 -0.31 7.69
N LEU A 99 7.96 -0.87 6.79
CA LEU A 99 7.48 -1.51 5.57
C LEU A 99 6.89 -2.87 5.98
N ASP A 100 5.60 -3.03 5.75
CA ASP A 100 4.85 -4.27 6.03
C ASP A 100 5.36 -5.46 5.21
#